data_AF-A0A951LR11-F1
#
_entry.id   AF-A0A951LR11-F1
#
_cell.length_a   1.000
_cell.length_b   1.000
_cell.length_c   1.000
_cell.angle_alpha   90.00
_cell.angle_beta   90.00
_cell.angle_gamma   90.00
#
_symmetry.space_group_name_H-M   'P 1'
#
loop_
_entity.id
_entity.type
_entity.pdbx_description
1 polymer ?
#
loop_
_entity_poly.entity_id
_entity_poly.type
_entity_poly.pdbx_seq_one_letter_code
_entity_poly.pdbx_strand_id
1 'polypeptide(L)' 'AFGGMAGIPARAPGCEAALTGQAWNEDTVEAAARALAGDYDPIDDLRGSAAYRRKVAANLLRRLWAERNEPVSVLEVPNG' A
#
# COMPACT_ATOMS: atom_id res chain seq x y z
N ALA A 1 2.14 -8.86 1.82
CA ALA A 1 0.78 -9.40 1.95
C ALA A 1 -0.03 -8.48 2.84
N PHE A 2 -1.27 -8.13 2.48
CA PHE A 2 -2.11 -7.20 3.24
C PHE A 2 -3.13 -7.95 4.10
N GLY A 3 -3.20 -7.64 5.40
CA GLY A 3 -4.23 -8.14 6.31
C GLY A 3 -5.43 -7.18 6.33
N GLY A 4 -6.65 -7.69 6.22
CA GLY A 4 -7.88 -6.88 6.28
C GLY A 4 -8.39 -6.33 4.94
N MET A 5 -7.84 -6.76 3.80
CA MET A 5 -8.30 -6.38 2.45
C MET A 5 -9.24 -7.41 1.82
N ALA A 6 -9.34 -8.60 2.43
CA ALA A 6 -10.25 -9.70 2.13
C ALA A 6 -10.38 -10.57 3.38
N GLY A 7 -11.33 -11.52 3.42
CA GLY A 7 -11.46 -12.50 4.51
C GLY A 7 -10.22 -13.40 4.70
N ILE A 8 -9.26 -13.38 3.77
CA ILE A 8 -8.00 -14.12 3.77
C ILE A 8 -6.88 -13.18 3.26
N PRO A 9 -5.66 -13.20 3.82
CA PRO A 9 -4.53 -12.46 3.24
C PRO A 9 -4.28 -12.90 1.79
N ALA A 10 -4.46 -11.97 0.84
CA ALA A 10 -4.31 -12.22 -0.59
C ALA A 10 -3.08 -11.50 -1.17
N ARG A 11 -2.43 -12.15 -2.16
CA ARG A 11 -1.35 -11.55 -2.97
C ARG A 11 -1.92 -10.46 -3.88
N ALA A 12 -1.06 -9.53 -4.30
CA ALA A 12 -1.42 -8.41 -5.17
C ALA A 12 -0.72 -8.58 -6.53
N PRO A 13 -1.29 -9.39 -7.45
CA PRO A 13 -0.58 -9.79 -8.67
C PRO A 13 -0.27 -8.61 -9.59
N GLY A 14 -1.15 -7.63 -9.73
CA GLY A 14 -0.91 -6.41 -10.51
C GLY A 14 0.19 -5.55 -9.91
N CYS A 15 0.19 -5.38 -8.58
CA CYS A 15 1.25 -4.70 -7.85
C CYS A 15 2.60 -5.41 -8.01
N GLU A 16 2.64 -6.73 -7.85
CA GLU A 16 3.87 -7.52 -8.00
C GLU A 16 4.44 -7.46 -9.42
N ALA A 17 3.56 -7.52 -10.43
CA ALA A 17 3.95 -7.37 -11.83
C ALA A 17 4.53 -5.98 -12.12
N ALA A 18 3.94 -4.93 -11.54
CA ALA A 18 4.42 -3.55 -11.70
C ALA A 18 5.79 -3.32 -11.04
N LEU A 19 6.15 -4.11 -10.02
CA LEU A 19 7.43 -3.99 -9.31
C LEU A 19 8.53 -4.89 -9.89
N THR A 20 8.16 -6.04 -10.47
CA THR A 20 9.13 -7.05 -10.90
C THR A 20 9.99 -6.55 -12.06
N GLY A 21 11.32 -6.52 -11.84
CA GLY A 21 12.29 -6.08 -12.86
C GLY A 21 12.37 -4.57 -13.09
N GLN A 22 11.60 -3.77 -12.34
CA GLN A 22 11.65 -2.31 -12.42
C GLN A 22 12.63 -1.72 -11.40
N ALA A 23 13.10 -0.50 -11.69
CA ALA A 23 13.92 0.25 -10.74
C ALA A 23 13.09 0.64 -9.51
N TRP A 24 13.65 0.54 -8.31
CA TRP A 24 12.98 0.96 -7.08
C TRP A 24 13.02 2.49 -6.92
N ASN A 25 12.12 3.19 -7.62
CA ASN A 25 11.97 4.64 -7.63
C ASN A 25 10.51 5.07 -7.46
N GLU A 26 10.28 6.38 -7.31
CA GLU A 26 8.94 6.95 -7.06
C GLU A 26 7.92 6.58 -8.16
N ASP A 27 8.31 6.71 -9.43
CA ASP A 27 7.43 6.40 -10.56
C ASP A 27 6.94 4.94 -10.55
N THR A 28 7.85 4.01 -10.25
CA THR A 28 7.55 2.58 -10.17
C THR A 28 6.62 2.29 -8.98
N VAL A 29 6.85 2.94 -7.85
CA VAL A 29 6.02 2.80 -6.64
C VAL A 29 4.63 3.36 -6.87
N GLU A 30 4.48 4.49 -7.55
CA GLU A 30 3.18 5.05 -7.91
C GLU A 30 2.42 4.16 -8.90
N ALA A 31 3.11 3.58 -9.87
CA ALA A 31 2.51 2.61 -10.79
C ALA A 31 2.00 1.37 -10.04
N ALA A 32 2.81 0.81 -9.14
CA ALA A 32 2.43 -0.33 -8.32
C ALA A 32 1.28 0.00 -7.34
N ALA A 33 1.27 1.19 -6.75
CA ALA A 33 0.20 1.64 -5.85
C ALA A 33 -1.14 1.80 -6.59
N ARG A 34 -1.14 2.23 -7.85
CA ARG A 34 -2.34 2.25 -8.71
C ARG A 34 -2.81 0.84 -9.04
N ALA A 35 -1.90 -0.06 -9.41
CA ALA A 35 -2.25 -1.45 -9.71
C ALA A 35 -2.84 -2.16 -8.47
N LEU A 36 -2.27 -1.91 -7.29
CA LEU A 36 -2.73 -2.45 -6.01
C LEU A 36 -4.18 -2.10 -5.68
N ALA A 37 -4.66 -0.92 -6.10
CA ALA A 37 -6.04 -0.53 -5.89
C ALA A 37 -7.03 -1.35 -6.74
N GLY A 38 -6.57 -1.90 -7.87
CA GLY A 38 -7.34 -2.80 -8.74
C GLY A 38 -7.24 -4.28 -8.35
N ASP A 39 -6.21 -4.67 -7.59
CA ASP A 39 -6.02 -6.06 -7.14
C ASP A 39 -7.02 -6.49 -6.04
N TYR A 40 -7.74 -5.54 -5.43
CA TYR A 40 -8.62 -5.81 -4.31
C TYR A 40 -10.01 -5.20 -4.50
N ASP A 41 -11.03 -6.01 -4.22
CA ASP A 41 -12.40 -5.56 -4.01
C ASP A 41 -12.85 -5.86 -2.58
N PRO A 42 -12.37 -5.07 -1.59
CA PRO A 42 -12.73 -5.27 -0.20
C PRO A 42 -14.21 -4.96 0.02
N ILE A 43 -14.85 -5.69 0.94
CA ILE A 43 -16.20 -5.36 1.41
C ILE A 43 -16.17 -4.16 2.36
N ASP A 44 -17.26 -3.40 2.40
CA ASP A 44 -17.52 -2.44 3.47
C ASP A 44 -17.86 -3.19 4.77
N ASP A 45 -17.27 -2.78 5.90
CA ASP A 45 -17.69 -3.25 7.22
C ASP A 45 -17.60 -2.12 8.27
N LEU A 46 -17.98 -2.41 9.52
CA LEU A 46 -17.93 -1.47 10.65
C LEU A 46 -16.55 -0.87 10.93
N ARG A 47 -15.47 -1.47 10.43
CA ARG A 47 -14.08 -1.04 10.66
C ARG A 47 -13.54 -0.16 9.53
N GLY A 48 -14.26 0.00 8.43
CA GLY A 48 -13.92 0.93 7.36
C GLY A 48 -14.44 0.51 5.99
N SER A 49 -14.63 1.49 5.12
CA SER A 49 -15.11 1.26 3.76
C SER A 49 -14.05 0.61 2.86
N ALA A 50 -14.52 -0.03 1.80
CA ALA A 50 -13.73 -0.59 0.71
C ALA A 50 -12.76 0.44 0.11
N ALA A 51 -13.26 1.67 -0.10
CA ALA A 51 -12.46 2.79 -0.58
C ALA A 51 -11.35 3.17 0.42
N TYR A 52 -11.65 3.22 1.71
CA TYR A 52 -10.66 3.50 2.76
C TYR A 52 -9.57 2.41 2.79
N ARG A 53 -9.97 1.14 2.73
CA ARG A 53 -9.06 0.00 2.70
C ARG A 53 -8.11 0.03 1.50
N ARG A 54 -8.64 0.28 0.29
CA ARG A 54 -7.83 0.47 -0.93
C ARG A 54 -6.81 1.60 -0.78
N LYS A 55 -7.25 2.73 -0.23
CA LYS A 55 -6.38 3.89 0.03
C LYS A 55 -5.26 3.58 1.02
N VAL A 56 -5.56 2.87 2.11
CA VAL A 56 -4.57 2.46 3.11
C VAL A 56 -3.52 1.52 2.49
N ALA A 57 -3.94 0.51 1.72
CA ALA A 57 -3.01 -0.42 1.08
C ALA A 57 -2.01 0.31 0.15
N ALA A 58 -2.50 1.23 -0.68
CA ALA A 58 -1.65 2.07 -1.54
C ALA A 58 -0.69 2.96 -0.73
N ASN A 59 -1.16 3.54 0.37
CA ASN A 59 -0.34 4.40 1.22
C ASN A 59 0.74 3.62 1.98
N LEU A 60 0.48 2.38 2.37
CA LEU A 60 1.50 1.52 3.00
C LEU A 60 2.65 1.22 2.03
N LEU A 61 2.35 1.02 0.73
CA LEU A 61 3.39 0.83 -0.28
C LEU A 61 4.23 2.09 -0.48
N ARG A 62 3.60 3.26 -0.54
CA ARG A 62 4.31 4.56 -0.60
C ARG A 62 5.18 4.80 0.63
N ARG A 63 4.64 4.52 1.82
CA ARG A 63 5.37 4.63 3.07
C ARG A 63 6.61 3.75 3.08
N LEU A 64 6.51 2.49 2.62
CA LEU A 64 7.66 1.59 2.52
C LEU A 64 8.78 2.15 1.63
N TRP A 65 8.43 2.86 0.55
CA TRP A 65 9.42 3.55 -0.27
C TRP A 65 10.02 4.76 0.45
N ALA A 66 9.18 5.59 1.07
CA ALA A 66 9.62 6.80 1.76
C ALA A 66 10.49 6.51 2.99
N GLU A 67 10.19 5.46 3.77
CA GLU A 67 11.00 5.02 4.94
C GLU A 67 12.45 4.72 4.58
N ARG A 68 12.73 4.38 3.31
CA ARG A 68 14.08 4.13 2.83
C ARG A 68 14.89 5.40 2.60
N ASN A 69 14.21 6.54 2.47
CA ASN A 69 14.80 7.84 2.18
C ASN A 69 14.74 8.79 3.38
N GLU A 70 13.71 8.68 4.23
CA GLU A 70 13.46 9.57 5.37
C GLU A 70 12.51 8.95 6.42
N PRO A 71 12.52 9.41 7.69
CA PRO A 71 11.55 8.99 8.69
C PRO A 71 10.15 9.54 8.36
N VAL A 72 9.18 8.64 8.15
CA VAL A 72 7.77 8.98 7.81
C VAL A 72 6.77 8.56 8.89
N SER A 73 7.24 8.08 10.05
CA SER A 73 6.39 7.66 11.16
C SER A 73 6.03 8.82 12.08
N VAL A 74 4.72 9.00 12.35
CA VAL A 74 4.24 9.99 13.34
C VAL A 74 4.74 9.68 14.76
N LEU A 75 5.05 8.42 15.06
CA LEU A 75 5.59 8.00 16.35
C LEU A 75 7.06 8.37 16.54
N GLU A 76 7.75 8.75 15.47
CA GLU A 76 9.18 9.08 15.48
C GLU A 76 9.42 10.59 15.41
N VAL A 77 8.35 11.40 15.35
CA VAL A 77 8.46 12.85 15.47
C VAL A 77 8.91 13.17 16.89
N PRO A 78 10.07 13.82 17.09
CA PRO A 78 10.49 14.24 18.42
C PRO A 78 9.41 15.13 19.01
N ASN A 79 8.86 14.75 20.16
CA ASN A 79 8.10 15.68 20.98
C ASN A 79 9.07 16.79 21.36
N GLY A 80 8.82 18.01 20.86
CA GLY A 80 9.66 19.18 21.10
C GLY A 80 9.89 19.46 22.58
#